data_AF-A0A520HRC5-F1
#
_entry.id   AF-A0A520HRC5-F1
#
_cell.length_a   1.000
_cell.length_b   1.000
_cell.length_c   1.000
_cell.angle_alpha   90.00
_cell.angle_beta   90.00
_cell.angle_gamma   90.00
#
_symmetry.space_group_name_H-M   'P 1'
#
loop_
_entity.id
_entity.type
_entity.pdbx_description
1 polymer ?
#
loop_
_entity_poly.entity_id
_entity_poly.type
_entity_poly.pdbx_seq_one_letter_code
_entity_poly.pdbx_strand_id
1 'polypeptide(L)'
;MRPPCRRRSPRRPAGPAQGAYRHRRASSSAPWRLGGRRAAGPVARSGSRSRCVRAPAARHCRTTPGGVKRLSVAVLLRDPEKGRRTAMEINQISDLVKSAVGFDQARNDNVTVISRKFAGADATATSGPAWYDNAWLPVLARNGTAILIALLVLLLGVRPIAKALMKKRDDAGTRPALGQPIGAAADGMAVAAPVSLDQLENTRGYDDRIGAVRGFTRDNPTRAALAVRDMIKADAK
;
A
#
# COMPACT_ATOMS: atom_id res chain seq x y z
N MET A 1 58.85 38.17 73.44
CA MET A 1 59.52 38.49 72.16
C MET A 1 59.42 37.28 71.23
N ARG A 2 58.69 37.41 70.11
CA ARG A 2 58.55 36.38 69.06
C ARG A 2 58.97 37.01 67.71
N PRO A 3 59.74 36.32 66.84
CA PRO A 3 60.23 36.91 65.60
C PRO A 3 59.14 36.94 64.51
N PRO A 4 59.17 37.90 63.55
CA PRO A 4 58.16 38.01 62.50
C PRO A 4 58.41 37.09 61.29
N CYS A 5 57.29 36.63 60.72
CA CYS A 5 57.18 35.75 59.56
C CYS A 5 57.75 36.35 58.27
N ARG A 6 58.65 35.63 57.58
CA ARG A 6 59.04 35.93 56.19
C ARG A 6 58.02 35.36 55.20
N ARG A 7 57.33 36.24 54.48
CA ARG A 7 56.51 35.91 53.29
C ARG A 7 57.43 35.46 52.14
N ARG A 8 57.24 34.24 51.63
CA ARG A 8 57.88 33.74 50.41
C ARG A 8 56.96 34.00 49.21
N SER A 9 57.42 34.81 48.26
CA SER A 9 56.73 35.07 46.99
C SER A 9 56.77 33.81 46.08
N PRO A 10 55.71 33.50 45.32
CA PRO A 10 55.74 32.38 44.39
C PRO A 10 56.49 32.75 43.10
N ARG A 11 57.43 31.87 42.70
CA ARG A 11 58.09 31.92 41.40
C ARG A 11 57.11 31.51 40.29
N ARG A 12 56.99 32.33 39.24
CA ARG A 12 56.36 31.98 37.96
C ARG A 12 57.18 30.87 37.26
N PRO A 13 56.57 29.79 36.76
CA PRO A 13 57.23 28.92 35.79
C PRO A 13 57.03 29.43 34.36
N ALA A 14 58.11 29.34 33.59
CA ALA A 14 58.23 29.66 32.17
C ALA A 14 57.40 28.69 31.31
N GLY A 15 56.84 29.19 30.21
CA GLY A 15 56.17 28.37 29.19
C GLY A 15 57.16 27.75 28.20
N PRO A 16 56.82 26.61 27.57
CA PRO A 16 57.56 26.12 26.41
C PRO A 16 56.77 26.27 25.10
N ALA A 17 57.50 26.82 24.13
CA ALA A 17 57.66 26.43 22.73
C ALA A 17 56.45 25.91 21.92
N GLN A 18 56.17 26.68 20.86
CA GLN A 18 55.31 26.30 19.74
C GLN A 18 56.02 25.22 18.89
N GLY A 19 55.39 24.05 18.76
CA GLY A 19 55.81 22.97 17.86
C GLY A 19 54.71 22.67 16.85
N ALA A 20 55.01 22.84 15.57
CA ALA A 20 54.10 22.65 14.45
C ALA A 20 53.69 21.18 14.27
N TYR A 21 52.41 20.87 14.43
CA TYR A 21 51.84 19.56 14.08
C TYR A 21 51.16 19.61 12.71
N ARG A 22 51.79 18.96 11.72
CA ARG A 22 51.20 18.63 10.42
C ARG A 22 50.12 17.57 10.62
N HIS A 23 48.85 17.92 10.37
CA HIS A 23 47.77 16.93 10.34
C HIS A 23 47.74 16.20 9.00
N ARG A 24 48.21 14.95 8.98
CA ARG A 24 47.91 13.98 7.92
C ARG A 24 46.49 13.45 8.14
N ARG A 25 45.56 13.80 7.25
CA ARG A 25 44.18 13.26 7.25
C ARG A 25 44.24 11.77 6.90
N ALA A 26 43.82 10.92 7.83
CA ALA A 26 43.33 9.58 7.51
C ALA A 26 41.80 9.62 7.54
N SER A 27 41.21 9.48 6.36
CA SER A 27 39.77 9.27 6.14
C SER A 27 39.38 7.86 6.60
N SER A 28 38.54 7.77 7.63
CA SER A 28 37.83 6.54 8.00
C SER A 28 36.33 6.77 7.76
N SER A 29 35.85 6.28 6.63
CA SER A 29 34.43 6.14 6.32
C SER A 29 33.84 4.95 7.07
N ALA A 30 32.76 5.17 7.83
CA ALA A 30 31.91 4.11 8.33
C ALA A 30 30.46 4.37 7.86
N PRO A 31 29.74 3.35 7.33
CA PRO A 31 28.41 3.52 6.77
C PRO A 31 27.35 3.52 7.87
N TRP A 32 26.35 4.40 7.72
CA TRP A 32 25.17 4.47 8.56
C TRP A 32 24.19 3.35 8.20
N ARG A 33 23.76 2.58 9.20
CA ARG A 33 22.64 1.63 9.07
C ARG A 33 21.35 2.31 9.53
N LEU A 34 20.30 2.17 8.72
CA LEU A 34 18.91 2.52 9.01
C LEU A 34 18.27 1.45 9.91
N GLY A 35 17.59 1.86 10.97
CA GLY A 35 16.65 1.01 11.68
C GLY A 35 16.47 1.36 13.17
N GLY A 36 15.26 1.80 13.53
CA GLY A 36 14.79 1.82 14.92
C GLY A 36 14.28 3.18 15.39
N ARG A 37 12.97 3.42 15.25
CA ARG A 37 12.26 4.50 15.94
C ARG A 37 12.43 4.29 17.44
N ARG A 38 13.26 5.11 18.10
CA ARG A 38 13.25 5.26 19.55
C ARG A 38 12.33 6.44 19.89
N ALA A 39 11.27 6.14 20.63
CA ALA A 39 10.39 7.13 21.21
C ALA A 39 11.20 8.12 22.07
N ALA A 40 10.95 9.41 21.86
CA ALA A 40 11.51 10.47 22.70
C ALA A 40 10.85 10.39 24.09
N GLY A 41 11.59 9.90 25.07
CA GLY A 41 11.22 10.01 26.48
C GLY A 41 11.39 11.44 27.02
N PRO A 42 10.75 11.79 28.15
CA PRO A 42 10.82 13.12 28.72
C PRO A 42 12.26 13.44 29.15
N VAL A 43 12.78 14.58 28.67
CA VAL A 43 14.11 15.08 29.05
C VAL A 43 14.04 15.60 30.48
N ALA A 44 14.52 14.78 31.44
CA ALA A 44 14.69 15.20 32.82
C ALA A 44 15.81 16.25 32.91
N ARG A 45 15.43 17.48 33.29
CA ARG A 45 16.37 18.60 33.48
C ARG A 45 17.10 18.42 34.81
N SER A 46 18.19 17.64 34.79
CA SER A 46 19.08 17.46 35.94
C SER A 46 19.95 18.69 36.14
N GLY A 47 19.59 19.55 37.10
CA GLY A 47 20.42 20.70 37.51
C GLY A 47 21.70 20.24 38.22
N SER A 48 22.85 20.50 37.62
CA SER A 48 24.17 20.24 38.22
C SER A 48 24.42 21.19 39.40
N ARG A 49 24.34 20.68 40.64
CA ARG A 49 24.81 21.39 41.84
C ARG A 49 26.13 20.79 42.32
N SER A 50 27.20 21.58 42.26
CA SER A 50 28.51 21.21 42.79
C SER A 50 28.54 21.47 44.29
N ARG A 51 28.70 20.42 45.10
CA ARG A 51 28.95 20.56 46.55
C ARG A 51 30.45 20.52 46.80
N CYS A 52 31.00 21.65 47.24
CA CYS A 52 32.39 21.73 47.68
C CYS A 52 32.41 21.86 49.20
N VAL A 53 33.05 20.90 49.86
CA VAL A 53 33.28 20.93 51.31
C VAL A 53 34.69 21.47 51.52
N ARG A 54 34.83 22.48 52.38
CA ARG A 54 36.12 23.08 52.72
C ARG A 54 36.63 22.43 54.00
N ALA A 55 37.69 21.63 53.89
CA ALA A 55 38.47 21.15 55.04
C ALA A 55 39.73 22.02 55.21
N PRO A 56 40.35 22.08 56.40
CA PRO A 56 41.45 23.00 56.71
C PRO A 56 42.69 22.88 55.82
N ALA A 57 42.89 21.74 55.15
CA ALA A 57 44.06 21.47 54.32
C ALA A 57 43.75 21.04 52.87
N ALA A 58 42.49 20.78 52.51
CA ALA A 58 42.13 20.34 51.17
C ALA A 58 40.69 20.70 50.80
N ARG A 59 40.49 21.19 49.57
CA ARG A 59 39.17 21.41 48.98
C ARG A 59 38.79 20.16 48.20
N HIS A 60 37.86 19.36 48.74
CA HIS A 60 37.31 18.22 48.02
C HIS A 60 36.04 18.68 47.30
N CYS A 61 36.09 18.76 45.97
CA CYS A 61 34.92 19.03 45.15
C CYS A 61 34.55 17.78 44.38
N ARG A 62 33.37 17.25 44.66
CA ARG A 62 32.76 16.20 43.86
C ARG A 62 31.99 16.87 42.74
N THR A 63 32.48 16.74 41.51
CA THR A 63 31.75 17.15 40.32
C THR A 63 30.69 16.08 40.04
N THR A 64 29.44 16.49 39.94
CA THR A 64 28.36 15.56 39.60
C THR A 64 28.51 15.15 38.14
N PRO A 65 28.61 13.84 37.83
CA PRO A 65 28.67 13.38 36.44
C PRO A 65 27.35 13.69 35.73
N GLY A 66 27.41 14.18 34.49
CA GLY A 66 26.21 14.50 33.68
C GLY A 66 26.28 15.79 32.86
N GLY A 67 27.40 16.52 32.87
CA GLY A 67 27.58 17.69 31.99
C GLY A 67 27.73 17.31 30.51
N VAL A 68 27.17 18.14 29.62
CA VAL A 68 27.35 17.99 28.18
C VAL A 68 28.74 18.50 27.79
N LYS A 69 29.57 17.63 27.19
CA LYS A 69 30.93 17.98 26.77
C LYS A 69 30.96 18.67 25.40
N ARG A 70 30.06 18.28 24.49
CA ARG A 70 29.93 18.82 23.14
C ARG A 70 28.53 18.55 22.59
N LEU A 71 27.98 19.51 21.86
CA LEU A 71 26.71 19.40 21.16
C LEU A 71 26.92 19.53 19.64
N SER A 72 26.16 18.75 18.85
CA SER A 72 26.17 18.85 17.38
C SER A 72 24.74 18.75 16.88
N VAL A 73 24.26 19.80 16.24
CA VAL A 73 22.89 19.92 15.75
C VAL A 73 22.91 20.22 14.26
N ALA A 74 22.14 19.45 13.50
CA ALA A 74 21.92 19.68 12.08
C ALA A 74 20.42 19.86 11.84
N VAL A 75 20.03 20.99 11.25
CA VAL A 75 18.64 21.31 10.93
C VAL A 75 18.51 21.47 9.43
N LEU A 76 17.58 20.71 8.86
CA LEU A 76 17.25 20.81 7.45
C LEU A 76 15.90 21.50 7.30
N LEU A 77 15.85 22.55 6.48
CA LEU A 77 14.65 23.33 6.23
C LEU A 77 14.14 23.07 4.81
N ARG A 78 12.82 22.93 4.66
CA ARG A 78 12.15 22.83 3.35
C ARG A 78 12.06 24.20 2.71
N ASP A 79 12.57 24.39 1.50
CA ASP A 79 12.39 25.64 0.74
C ASP A 79 10.91 26.00 0.57
N PRO A 80 10.54 27.29 0.63
CA PRO A 80 9.15 27.74 0.41
C PRO A 80 8.65 27.37 -0.99
N GLU A 81 7.33 27.36 -1.16
CA GLU A 81 6.72 27.00 -2.45
C GLU A 81 7.12 27.95 -3.59
N LYS A 82 7.33 29.23 -3.26
CA LYS A 82 7.83 30.23 -4.21
C LYS A 82 9.23 30.69 -3.80
N GLY A 83 10.24 30.24 -4.55
CA GLY A 83 11.63 30.69 -4.41
C GLY A 83 12.47 29.88 -3.41
N ARG A 84 13.69 30.37 -3.18
CA ARG A 84 14.63 29.85 -2.17
C ARG A 84 14.62 30.76 -0.96
N ARG A 85 14.84 30.20 0.25
CA ARG A 85 15.11 31.04 1.42
C ARG A 85 16.35 31.88 1.20
N THR A 86 16.28 33.12 1.65
CA THR A 86 17.41 34.05 1.63
C THR A 86 18.44 33.68 2.71
N ALA A 87 19.69 34.11 2.51
CA ALA A 87 20.75 33.91 3.51
C ALA A 87 20.43 34.59 4.85
N MET A 88 19.71 35.72 4.82
CA MET A 88 19.27 36.44 6.02
C MET A 88 18.33 35.59 6.88
N GLU A 89 17.31 34.96 6.28
CA GLU A 89 16.37 34.10 7.01
C GLU A 89 17.08 32.87 7.59
N ILE A 90 18.03 32.28 6.85
CA ILE A 90 18.82 31.14 7.34
C ILE A 90 19.65 31.55 8.57
N ASN A 91 20.24 32.75 8.57
CA ASN A 91 21.00 33.27 9.70
C ASN A 91 20.10 33.51 10.92
N GLN A 92 18.94 34.13 10.73
CA GLN A 92 17.94 34.33 11.80
C GLN A 92 17.53 33.00 12.44
N ILE A 93 17.25 31.99 11.63
CA ILE A 93 16.90 30.65 12.13
C ILE A 93 18.09 30.01 12.84
N SER A 94 19.29 30.12 12.31
CA SER A 94 20.51 29.64 12.96
C SER A 94 20.68 30.25 14.36
N ASP A 95 20.45 31.55 14.51
CA ASP A 95 20.63 32.23 15.80
C ASP A 95 19.53 31.88 16.81
N LEU A 96 18.30 31.69 16.34
CA LEU A 96 17.22 31.12 17.15
C LEU A 96 17.56 29.70 17.65
N VAL A 97 18.06 28.85 16.76
CA VAL A 97 18.47 27.48 17.11
C VAL A 97 19.61 27.50 18.12
N LYS A 98 20.65 28.31 17.90
CA LYS A 98 21.79 28.47 18.85
C LYS A 98 21.30 28.90 20.23
N SER A 99 20.37 29.85 20.28
CA SER A 99 19.80 30.36 21.53
C SER A 99 18.97 29.31 22.25
N ALA A 100 18.14 28.56 21.52
CA ALA A 100 17.29 27.51 22.09
C ALA A 100 18.09 26.33 22.68
N VAL A 101 19.23 25.98 22.07
CA VAL A 101 20.07 24.87 22.53
C VAL A 101 21.14 25.27 23.55
N GLY A 102 21.35 26.57 23.77
CA GLY A 102 22.42 27.07 24.63
C GLY A 102 23.80 26.80 24.03
N PHE A 103 23.98 27.13 22.75
CA PHE A 103 25.24 26.97 22.01
C PHE A 103 26.42 27.60 22.77
N ASP A 104 27.49 26.83 22.93
CA ASP A 104 28.71 27.28 23.58
C ASP A 104 29.94 26.98 22.72
N GLN A 105 30.61 28.04 22.28
CA GLN A 105 31.82 27.94 21.47
C GLN A 105 32.99 27.34 22.26
N ALA A 106 33.07 27.56 23.58
CA ALA A 106 34.12 26.99 24.42
C ALA A 106 33.99 25.46 24.57
N ARG A 107 32.76 24.94 24.46
CA ARG A 107 32.49 23.49 24.38
C ARG A 107 32.70 22.89 22.98
N ASN A 108 33.05 23.73 21.99
CA ASN A 108 33.14 23.33 20.58
C ASN A 108 31.82 22.75 20.05
N ASP A 109 30.71 23.37 20.45
CA ASP A 109 29.39 23.04 19.91
C ASP A 109 29.31 23.41 18.42
N ASN A 110 28.53 22.68 17.63
CA ASN A 110 28.32 22.96 16.21
C ASN A 110 26.83 22.95 15.85
N VAL A 111 26.39 23.95 15.09
CA VAL A 111 25.03 24.07 14.58
C VAL A 111 25.10 24.34 13.09
N THR A 112 24.46 23.51 12.28
CA THR A 112 24.42 23.66 10.82
C THR A 112 22.98 23.66 10.34
N VAL A 113 22.59 24.72 9.63
CA VAL A 113 21.25 24.88 9.07
C VAL A 113 21.35 24.93 7.55
N ILE A 114 20.61 24.08 6.85
CA ILE A 114 20.63 24.00 5.39
C ILE A 114 19.19 24.05 4.88
N SER A 115 18.92 24.86 3.85
CA SER A 115 17.63 24.89 3.15
C SER A 115 17.75 24.13 1.83
N ARG A 116 16.81 23.21 1.57
CA ARG A 116 16.69 22.49 0.29
C ARG A 116 15.23 22.23 -0.05
N LYS A 117 14.95 22.05 -1.35
CA LYS A 117 13.68 21.47 -1.80
C LYS A 117 13.61 20.03 -1.32
N PHE A 118 12.62 19.70 -0.48
CA PHE A 118 12.37 18.32 -0.11
C PHE A 118 11.66 17.64 -1.29
N ALA A 119 11.92 16.35 -1.50
CA ALA A 119 11.00 15.56 -2.30
C ALA A 119 9.62 15.70 -1.67
N GLY A 120 8.67 16.28 -2.42
CA GLY A 120 7.30 16.39 -1.95
C GLY A 120 6.78 15.00 -1.62
N ALA A 121 5.88 14.89 -0.65
CA ALA A 121 4.88 13.83 -0.72
C ALA A 121 4.14 13.88 -2.09
N ASP A 122 4.20 15.04 -2.76
CA ASP A 122 3.77 15.26 -4.13
C ASP A 122 4.73 14.75 -5.21
N ALA A 123 6.01 14.46 -4.93
CA ALA A 123 6.83 13.77 -5.93
C ALA A 123 6.31 12.33 -6.16
N THR A 124 5.66 11.75 -5.15
CA THR A 124 4.85 10.53 -5.28
C THR A 124 3.38 10.78 -5.65
N ALA A 125 2.90 12.03 -5.66
CA ALA A 125 1.52 12.35 -6.06
C ALA A 125 1.40 12.89 -7.50
N THR A 126 2.43 13.56 -8.03
CA THR A 126 2.57 13.91 -9.46
C THR A 126 2.95 12.70 -10.29
N SER A 127 3.62 11.72 -9.67
CA SER A 127 3.64 10.34 -10.16
C SER A 127 2.66 9.50 -9.35
N GLY A 128 1.39 9.92 -9.29
CA GLY A 128 0.33 8.95 -9.05
C GLY A 128 0.47 7.80 -10.07
N PRO A 129 0.00 6.58 -9.77
CA PRO A 129 0.04 5.49 -10.74
C PRO A 129 -0.44 6.04 -12.07
N ALA A 130 0.37 5.91 -13.11
CA ALA A 130 -0.04 6.40 -14.40
C ALA A 130 -1.41 5.79 -14.72
N TRP A 131 -2.27 6.45 -15.49
CA TRP A 131 -3.63 5.95 -15.73
C TRP A 131 -3.66 4.49 -16.28
N TYR A 132 -2.53 4.03 -16.85
CA TYR A 132 -2.29 2.67 -17.31
C TYR A 132 -1.79 1.68 -16.23
N ASP A 133 -1.26 2.14 -15.09
CA ASP A 133 -0.83 1.32 -13.94
C ASP A 133 -1.99 0.89 -13.04
N ASN A 134 -3.22 1.25 -13.40
CA ASN A 134 -4.38 0.84 -12.64
C ASN A 134 -4.57 -0.68 -12.72
N ALA A 135 -4.75 -1.33 -11.57
CA ALA A 135 -4.91 -2.79 -11.48
C ALA A 135 -6.08 -3.36 -12.31
N TRP A 136 -7.07 -2.54 -12.67
CA TRP A 136 -8.20 -2.96 -13.52
C TRP A 136 -7.85 -3.00 -15.02
N LEU A 137 -6.84 -2.24 -15.47
CA LEU A 137 -6.52 -2.09 -16.89
C LEU A 137 -5.99 -3.39 -17.52
N PRO A 138 -5.08 -4.16 -16.89
CA PRO A 138 -4.67 -5.46 -17.40
C PRO A 138 -5.82 -6.48 -17.45
N VAL A 139 -6.74 -6.42 -16.49
CA VAL A 139 -7.93 -7.30 -16.46
C VAL A 139 -8.87 -6.95 -17.61
N LEU A 140 -9.14 -5.67 -17.83
CA LEU A 140 -9.99 -5.23 -18.94
C LEU A 140 -9.32 -5.52 -20.30
N ALA A 141 -8.01 -5.32 -20.42
CA ALA A 141 -7.27 -5.62 -21.66
C ALA A 141 -7.31 -7.13 -21.99
N ARG A 142 -7.16 -8.01 -21.00
CA ARG A 142 -7.30 -9.48 -21.19
C ARG A 142 -8.72 -9.86 -21.60
N ASN A 143 -9.74 -9.31 -20.94
CA ASN A 143 -11.13 -9.62 -21.28
C ASN A 143 -11.50 -9.06 -22.66
N GLY A 144 -11.05 -7.83 -22.98
CA GLY A 144 -11.25 -7.21 -24.28
C GLY A 144 -10.59 -7.99 -25.41
N THR A 145 -9.35 -8.46 -25.22
CA THR A 145 -8.67 -9.31 -26.21
C THR A 145 -9.35 -10.67 -26.37
N ALA A 146 -9.86 -11.28 -25.29
CA ALA A 146 -10.63 -12.53 -25.38
C ALA A 146 -11.93 -12.34 -26.18
N ILE A 147 -12.68 -11.26 -25.94
CA ILE A 147 -13.90 -10.93 -26.71
C ILE A 147 -13.56 -10.68 -28.19
N LEU A 148 -12.48 -9.94 -28.46
CA LEU A 148 -12.02 -9.70 -29.84
C LEU A 148 -11.71 -11.02 -30.56
N ILE A 149 -10.94 -11.91 -29.93
CA ILE A 149 -10.61 -13.23 -30.52
C ILE A 149 -11.89 -14.04 -30.74
N ALA A 150 -12.80 -14.08 -29.77
CA ALA A 150 -14.07 -14.79 -29.91
C ALA A 150 -14.91 -14.25 -31.09
N LEU A 151 -14.96 -12.93 -31.28
CA LEU A 151 -15.63 -12.31 -32.43
C LEU A 151 -14.95 -12.65 -33.75
N LEU A 152 -13.62 -12.63 -33.81
CA LEU A 152 -12.88 -13.05 -35.01
C LEU A 152 -13.17 -14.52 -35.34
N VAL A 153 -13.17 -15.42 -34.36
CA VAL A 153 -13.47 -16.85 -34.58
C VAL A 153 -14.93 -17.06 -35.01
N LEU A 154 -15.88 -16.34 -34.41
CA LEU A 154 -17.29 -16.41 -34.79
C LEU A 154 -17.49 -15.93 -36.24
N LEU A 155 -16.86 -14.81 -36.60
CA LEU A 155 -17.03 -14.19 -37.91
C LEU A 155 -16.24 -14.88 -39.02
N LEU A 156 -15.02 -15.33 -38.77
CA LEU A 156 -14.12 -15.95 -39.76
C LEU A 156 -14.13 -17.49 -39.72
N GLY A 157 -14.54 -18.11 -38.60
CA GLY A 157 -14.63 -19.56 -38.50
C GLY A 157 -16.06 -20.05 -38.68
N VAL A 158 -16.96 -19.65 -37.78
CA VAL A 158 -18.33 -20.17 -37.74
C VAL A 158 -19.16 -19.68 -38.94
N ARG A 159 -19.10 -18.38 -39.26
CA ARG A 159 -19.89 -17.79 -40.36
C ARG A 159 -19.59 -18.37 -41.74
N PRO A 160 -18.32 -18.55 -42.19
CA PRO A 160 -18.06 -19.16 -43.50
C PRO A 160 -18.37 -20.65 -43.54
N ILE A 161 -18.17 -21.41 -42.45
CA ILE A 161 -18.55 -22.82 -42.41
C ILE A 161 -20.08 -22.97 -42.49
N ALA A 162 -20.83 -22.17 -41.73
CA ALA A 162 -22.29 -22.15 -41.81
C ALA A 162 -22.78 -21.77 -43.21
N LYS A 163 -22.17 -20.75 -43.83
CA LYS A 163 -22.47 -20.36 -45.22
C LYS A 163 -22.12 -21.47 -46.22
N ALA A 164 -21.00 -22.17 -46.05
CA ALA A 164 -20.59 -23.27 -46.94
C ALA A 164 -21.54 -24.48 -46.83
N LEU A 165 -22.02 -24.78 -45.61
CA LEU A 165 -23.00 -25.85 -45.39
C LEU A 165 -24.39 -25.48 -45.90
N MET A 166 -24.81 -24.21 -45.79
CA MET A 166 -26.05 -23.72 -46.38
C MET A 166 -25.99 -23.73 -47.91
N LYS A 167 -24.90 -23.23 -48.50
CA LYS A 167 -24.62 -23.30 -49.94
C LYS A 167 -24.65 -24.74 -50.48
N LYS A 168 -24.06 -25.69 -49.74
CA LYS A 168 -24.09 -27.12 -50.12
C LYS A 168 -25.50 -27.74 -49.97
N ARG A 169 -26.34 -27.24 -49.06
CA ARG A 169 -27.76 -27.61 -48.98
C ARG A 169 -28.56 -27.04 -50.14
N ASP A 170 -28.26 -25.81 -50.56
CA ASP A 170 -28.89 -25.18 -51.71
C ASP A 170 -28.49 -25.89 -53.02
N ASP A 171 -27.21 -26.28 -53.16
CA ASP A 171 -26.72 -27.10 -54.29
C ASP A 171 -27.22 -28.56 -54.23
N ALA A 172 -27.55 -29.07 -53.05
CA ALA A 172 -28.22 -30.37 -52.87
C ALA A 172 -29.75 -30.30 -53.03
N GLY A 173 -30.31 -29.10 -53.24
CA GLY A 173 -31.74 -28.85 -53.45
C GLY A 173 -32.28 -29.25 -54.82
N THR A 174 -31.43 -29.65 -55.77
CA THR A 174 -31.87 -30.15 -57.10
C THR A 174 -32.12 -31.67 -57.12
N ARG A 175 -32.41 -32.30 -55.98
CA ARG A 175 -32.94 -33.67 -55.92
C ARG A 175 -34.30 -33.64 -55.21
N PRO A 176 -35.41 -34.05 -55.87
CA PRO A 176 -36.71 -34.02 -55.25
C PRO A 176 -36.83 -35.22 -54.32
N ALA A 177 -36.85 -34.98 -53.01
CA ALA A 177 -37.25 -35.98 -52.02
C ALA A 177 -38.17 -35.30 -50.99
N LEU A 178 -39.44 -35.25 -51.37
CA LEU A 178 -40.66 -35.38 -50.57
C LEU A 178 -40.57 -35.24 -49.04
N GLY A 179 -41.22 -34.15 -48.54
CA GLY A 179 -42.07 -34.09 -47.33
C GLY A 179 -41.37 -33.98 -45.98
N GLN A 180 -41.71 -33.08 -45.05
CA GLN A 180 -42.68 -31.99 -44.92
C GLN A 180 -42.13 -31.05 -43.81
N PRO A 181 -42.61 -29.79 -43.69
CA PRO A 181 -41.91 -28.71 -43.03
C PRO A 181 -42.23 -28.54 -41.54
N ILE A 182 -41.25 -27.98 -40.84
CA ILE A 182 -41.38 -27.35 -39.53
C ILE A 182 -41.98 -25.95 -39.77
N GLY A 183 -43.18 -25.68 -39.23
CA GLY A 183 -43.80 -24.35 -39.13
C GLY A 183 -44.31 -24.19 -37.69
N ALA A 184 -43.87 -23.19 -36.94
CA ALA A 184 -44.37 -21.81 -36.94
C ALA A 184 -45.12 -21.57 -35.62
N ALA A 185 -44.61 -20.64 -34.83
CA ALA A 185 -45.24 -20.18 -33.59
C ALA A 185 -46.61 -19.56 -33.88
N ALA A 186 -47.63 -20.01 -33.16
CA ALA A 186 -48.90 -19.33 -32.98
C ALA A 186 -49.47 -19.74 -31.62
N ASP A 187 -49.76 -18.73 -30.79
CA ASP A 187 -50.56 -18.84 -29.59
C ASP A 187 -51.87 -19.58 -29.87
N GLY A 188 -52.08 -20.65 -29.11
CA GLY A 188 -53.28 -21.45 -29.12
C GLY A 188 -53.09 -22.52 -28.05
N MET A 189 -53.89 -22.44 -26.99
CA MET A 189 -53.97 -23.42 -25.91
C MET A 189 -54.36 -24.78 -26.50
N ALA A 190 -53.37 -25.48 -27.06
CA ALA A 190 -53.46 -26.88 -27.39
C ALA A 190 -53.30 -27.61 -26.07
N VAL A 191 -54.39 -28.19 -25.59
CA VAL A 191 -54.38 -29.20 -24.55
C VAL A 191 -53.43 -30.29 -25.05
N ALA A 192 -52.18 -30.26 -24.57
CA ALA A 192 -51.22 -31.31 -24.82
C ALA A 192 -51.88 -32.62 -24.38
N ALA A 193 -51.92 -33.57 -25.31
CA ALA A 193 -52.45 -34.90 -25.05
C ALA A 193 -51.90 -35.42 -23.71
N PRO A 194 -52.73 -36.10 -22.88
CA PRO A 194 -52.27 -36.59 -21.59
C PRO A 194 -51.03 -37.44 -21.84
N VAL A 195 -49.91 -37.06 -21.22
CA VAL A 195 -48.70 -37.86 -21.28
C VAL A 195 -49.05 -39.17 -20.63
N SER A 196 -49.21 -40.22 -21.44
CA SER A 196 -49.62 -41.53 -20.98
C SER A 196 -48.50 -42.12 -20.12
N LEU A 197 -48.90 -42.87 -19.09
CA LEU A 197 -47.97 -43.52 -18.16
C LEU A 197 -46.92 -44.36 -18.92
N ASP A 198 -47.33 -45.03 -20.02
CA ASP A 198 -46.47 -45.74 -20.97
C ASP A 198 -45.34 -44.89 -21.58
N GLN A 199 -45.59 -43.61 -21.86
CA GLN A 199 -44.61 -42.73 -22.49
C GLN A 199 -43.55 -42.24 -21.48
N LEU A 200 -43.93 -42.08 -20.20
CA LEU A 200 -42.99 -41.84 -19.11
C LEU A 200 -42.15 -43.09 -18.80
N GLU A 201 -42.75 -44.27 -18.87
CA GLU A 201 -42.09 -45.53 -18.57
C GLU A 201 -41.05 -45.90 -19.64
N ASN A 202 -41.36 -45.62 -20.91
CA ASN A 202 -40.45 -45.84 -22.04
C ASN A 202 -39.29 -44.82 -22.13
N THR A 203 -39.42 -43.65 -21.49
CA THR A 203 -38.34 -42.65 -21.43
C THR A 203 -37.27 -43.15 -20.44
N ARG A 204 -36.14 -43.66 -20.93
CA ARG A 204 -35.14 -44.39 -20.11
C ARG A 204 -34.33 -43.53 -19.13
N GLY A 205 -34.36 -42.20 -19.27
CA GLY A 205 -33.59 -41.26 -18.44
C GLY A 205 -34.38 -40.68 -17.28
N TYR A 206 -33.83 -40.72 -16.06
CA TYR A 206 -34.42 -40.06 -14.88
C TYR A 206 -34.52 -38.54 -15.05
N ASP A 207 -33.48 -37.91 -15.61
CA ASP A 207 -33.46 -36.46 -15.82
C ASP A 207 -34.54 -35.99 -16.81
N ASP A 208 -34.78 -36.75 -17.89
CA ASP A 208 -35.84 -36.45 -18.85
C ASP A 208 -37.24 -36.60 -18.24
N ARG A 209 -37.43 -37.60 -17.36
CA ARG A 209 -38.69 -37.77 -16.59
C ARG A 209 -38.92 -36.60 -15.65
N ILE A 210 -37.89 -36.14 -14.92
CA ILE A 210 -37.99 -34.99 -14.03
C ILE A 210 -38.28 -33.70 -14.84
N GLY A 211 -37.69 -33.56 -16.02
CA GLY A 211 -37.97 -32.47 -16.94
C GLY A 211 -39.43 -32.44 -17.41
N ALA A 212 -39.95 -33.59 -17.85
CA ALA A 212 -41.33 -33.73 -18.33
C ALA A 212 -42.35 -33.47 -17.20
N VAL A 213 -42.12 -34.02 -16.01
CA VAL A 213 -43.00 -33.81 -14.83
C VAL A 213 -42.99 -32.35 -14.38
N ARG A 214 -41.81 -31.70 -14.39
CA ARG A 214 -41.69 -30.28 -14.06
C ARG A 214 -42.42 -29.39 -15.07
N GLY A 215 -42.32 -29.69 -16.36
CA GLY A 215 -43.07 -29.00 -17.43
C GLY A 215 -44.58 -29.13 -17.24
N PHE A 216 -45.07 -30.37 -17.07
CA PHE A 216 -46.50 -30.62 -16.87
C PHE A 216 -47.09 -29.90 -15.65
N THR A 217 -46.34 -29.84 -14.55
CA THR A 217 -46.76 -29.12 -13.33
C THR A 217 -46.84 -27.61 -13.56
N ARG A 218 -45.92 -27.06 -14.36
CA ARG A 218 -45.90 -25.64 -14.71
C ARG A 218 -47.07 -25.26 -15.61
N ASP A 219 -47.42 -26.14 -16.55
CA ASP A 219 -48.47 -25.88 -17.53
C ASP A 219 -49.88 -26.14 -16.97
N ASN A 220 -50.03 -27.03 -15.98
CA ASN A 220 -51.33 -27.43 -15.42
C ASN A 220 -51.33 -27.47 -13.88
N PRO A 221 -51.16 -26.33 -13.18
CA PRO A 221 -50.99 -26.30 -11.72
C PRO A 221 -52.22 -26.79 -10.95
N THR A 222 -53.43 -26.51 -11.44
CA THR A 222 -54.68 -26.91 -10.76
C THR A 222 -54.88 -28.43 -10.76
N ARG A 223 -54.48 -29.13 -11.84
CA ARG A 223 -54.61 -30.60 -11.94
C ARG A 223 -53.58 -31.32 -11.06
N ALA A 224 -52.34 -30.82 -11.03
CA ALA A 224 -51.30 -31.37 -10.16
C ALA A 224 -51.69 -31.27 -8.67
N ALA A 225 -52.26 -30.13 -8.26
CA ALA A 225 -52.72 -29.93 -6.88
C ALA A 225 -53.86 -30.89 -6.47
N LEU A 226 -54.80 -31.17 -7.37
CA LEU A 226 -55.88 -32.14 -7.11
C LEU A 226 -55.33 -33.56 -6.96
N ALA A 227 -54.39 -33.98 -7.82
CA ALA A 227 -53.78 -35.30 -7.72
C ALA A 227 -53.00 -35.50 -6.42
N VAL A 228 -52.23 -34.49 -5.98
CA VAL A 228 -51.50 -34.55 -4.68
C VAL A 228 -52.49 -34.60 -3.52
N ARG A 229 -53.57 -33.81 -3.57
CA ARG A 229 -54.62 -33.83 -2.55
C ARG A 229 -55.31 -35.20 -2.46
N ASP A 230 -55.58 -35.82 -3.60
CA ASP A 230 -56.21 -37.15 -3.65
C ASP A 230 -55.25 -38.24 -3.16
N MET A 231 -53.97 -38.16 -3.51
CA MET A 231 -52.93 -39.08 -3.01
C MET A 231 -52.80 -39.00 -1.48
N ILE A 232 -52.77 -37.79 -0.90
CA ILE A 232 -52.69 -37.59 0.56
C ILE A 232 -53.94 -38.14 1.26
N LYS A 233 -55.13 -37.99 0.66
CA LYS A 233 -56.37 -38.55 1.20
C LYS A 233 -56.42 -40.07 1.10
N ALA A 234 -55.85 -40.65 0.05
CA ALA A 234 -55.79 -42.09 -0.15
C ALA A 234 -54.78 -42.78 0.79
N ASP A 235 -53.66 -42.12 1.10
CA ASP A 235 -52.63 -42.61 2.03
C ASP A 235 -53.07 -42.54 3.51
N ALA A 236 -54.01 -41.64 3.83
CA ALA A 236 -54.56 -41.46 5.18
C ALA A 236 -55.62 -42.51 5.57
N LYS A 237 -55.83 -43.56 4.78
CA LYS A 237 -56.80 -44.64 5.02
C LYS A 237 -56.10 -45.99 5.12
#